data_AF-A0A4P0Y839-F1
#
_entry.id   AF-A0A4P0Y839-F1
#
_cell.length_a   1.000
_cell.length_b   1.000
_cell.length_c   1.000
_cell.angle_alpha   90.00
_cell.angle_beta   90.00
_cell.angle_gamma   90.00
#
_symmetry.space_group_name_H-M   'P 1'
#
loop_
_entity.id
_entity.type
_entity.pdbx_description
1 polymer ?
#
loop_
_entity_poly.entity_id
_entity_poly.type
_entity_poly.pdbx_seq_one_letter_code
_entity_poly.pdbx_strand_id
1 'polypeptide(L)'
;MLPLERHRLIVELLGQHGVMRVNEIAQATRVSRETIRRDLSELERKGILTRSHGGALAAENPLPATRAAASALPVEDSQGSFQHRTLLHSEGKMRVARKALQFLQPGQTIVLDGSSTSWFLARQMPEMALTVITPSIRILQTLMSRRSLHLVGLGGDFSPTEESFFGKPPHERCANMPLIRSFSPARGWSAIAACMRVRKPTPPC
;
A
#
# COMPACT_ATOMS: atom_id res chain seq x y z
N MET A 1 -14.49 8.63 -27.25
CA MET A 1 -14.08 7.45 -26.46
C MET A 1 -15.33 6.69 -26.05
N LEU A 2 -15.36 5.37 -26.25
CA LEU A 2 -16.50 4.55 -25.87
C LEU A 2 -16.60 4.43 -24.34
N PRO A 3 -17.81 4.24 -23.75
CA PRO A 3 -17.98 4.12 -22.30
C PRO A 3 -17.15 2.98 -21.69
N LEU A 4 -17.09 1.82 -22.35
CA LEU A 4 -16.35 0.64 -21.88
C LEU A 4 -14.84 0.90 -21.82
N GLU A 5 -14.28 1.51 -22.87
CA GLU A 5 -12.86 1.90 -22.90
C GLU A 5 -12.55 2.90 -21.79
N ARG A 6 -13.45 3.86 -21.59
CA ARG A 6 -13.30 4.90 -20.56
C ARG A 6 -13.33 4.29 -19.16
N HIS A 7 -14.24 3.37 -18.90
CA HIS A 7 -14.33 2.66 -17.62
C HIS A 7 -13.06 1.86 -17.34
N ARG A 8 -12.52 1.15 -18.34
CA ARG A 8 -11.23 0.45 -18.21
C ARG A 8 -10.10 1.42 -17.86
N LEU A 9 -10.01 2.55 -18.57
CA LEU A 9 -8.97 3.55 -18.31
C LEU A 9 -9.09 4.17 -16.91
N ILE A 10 -10.32 4.43 -16.43
CA ILE A 10 -10.56 4.92 -15.06
C ILE A 10 -10.05 3.89 -14.04
N VAL A 11 -10.40 2.62 -14.21
CA VAL A 11 -9.97 1.55 -13.30
C VAL A 11 -8.45 1.39 -13.31
N GLU A 12 -7.82 1.47 -14.49
CA GLU A 12 -6.36 1.41 -14.62
C GLU A 12 -5.67 2.60 -13.92
N LEU A 13 -6.16 3.83 -14.14
CA LEU A 13 -5.66 5.02 -13.48
C LEU A 13 -5.79 4.91 -11.95
N LEU A 14 -6.94 4.43 -11.47
CA LEU A 14 -7.21 4.12 -10.07
C LEU A 14 -6.44 2.90 -9.55
N GLY A 15 -5.92 2.05 -10.43
CA GLY A 15 -5.02 0.91 -10.17
C GLY A 15 -3.53 1.27 -10.20
N GLN A 16 -3.16 2.41 -10.80
CA GLN A 16 -1.82 3.01 -10.75
C GLN A 16 -1.61 4.05 -9.63
N HIS A 17 -2.54 5.00 -9.41
CA HIS A 17 -2.36 6.13 -8.48
C HIS A 17 -2.94 5.96 -7.05
N GLY A 18 -4.04 5.24 -6.90
CA GLY A 18 -4.60 4.77 -5.63
C GLY A 18 -5.92 5.44 -5.45
N VAL A 19 -5.82 6.68 -5.00
CA VAL A 19 -6.96 7.57 -4.91
C VAL A 19 -6.73 8.69 -5.89
N MET A 20 -7.70 8.92 -6.78
CA MET A 20 -7.65 10.05 -7.72
C MET A 20 -8.88 10.92 -7.57
N ARG A 21 -8.70 12.22 -7.83
CA ARG A 21 -9.79 13.19 -7.87
C ARG A 21 -10.57 13.08 -9.17
N VAL A 22 -11.85 13.42 -9.11
CA VAL A 22 -12.71 13.52 -10.29
C VAL A 22 -12.10 14.44 -11.36
N ASN A 23 -11.51 15.57 -10.95
CA ASN A 23 -10.88 16.51 -11.88
C ASN A 23 -9.65 15.91 -12.59
N GLU A 24 -8.83 15.14 -11.87
CA GLU A 24 -7.62 14.49 -12.42
C GLU A 24 -8.01 13.39 -13.41
N ILE A 25 -9.01 12.58 -13.05
CA ILE A 25 -9.57 11.55 -13.94
C ILE A 25 -10.16 12.21 -15.19
N ALA A 26 -10.91 13.31 -15.05
CA ALA A 26 -11.49 14.04 -16.17
C ALA A 26 -10.44 14.61 -17.12
N GLN A 27 -9.32 15.14 -16.58
CA GLN A 27 -8.19 15.60 -17.37
C GLN A 27 -7.48 14.46 -18.11
N ALA A 28 -7.21 13.35 -17.42
CA ALA A 28 -6.53 12.18 -18.00
C ALA A 28 -7.36 11.50 -19.10
N THR A 29 -8.69 11.46 -18.94
CA THR A 29 -9.63 10.84 -19.89
C THR A 29 -10.14 11.82 -20.97
N ARG A 30 -9.82 13.12 -20.85
CA ARG A 30 -10.30 14.21 -21.73
C ARG A 30 -11.83 14.27 -21.87
N VAL A 31 -12.57 13.97 -20.80
CA VAL A 31 -14.04 14.09 -20.76
C VAL A 31 -14.50 15.03 -19.65
N SER A 32 -15.77 15.46 -19.73
CA SER A 32 -16.34 16.38 -18.73
C SER A 32 -16.40 15.75 -17.34
N ARG A 33 -16.31 16.60 -16.31
CA ARG A 33 -16.47 16.18 -14.90
C ARG A 33 -17.82 15.50 -14.63
N GLU A 34 -18.86 15.94 -15.32
CA GLU A 34 -20.21 15.37 -15.22
C GLU A 34 -20.24 13.94 -15.77
N THR A 35 -19.60 13.70 -16.91
CA THR A 35 -19.46 12.35 -17.48
C THR A 35 -18.73 11.42 -16.53
N ILE A 36 -17.59 11.87 -15.96
CA ILE A 36 -16.82 11.07 -14.99
C ILE A 36 -17.62 10.81 -13.71
N ARG A 37 -18.40 11.76 -13.20
CA ARG A 37 -19.26 11.52 -12.04
C ARG A 37 -20.27 10.40 -12.30
N ARG A 38 -20.88 10.37 -13.49
CA ARG A 38 -21.81 9.32 -13.90
C ARG A 38 -21.11 7.97 -14.03
N ASP A 39 -19.95 7.94 -14.70
CA ASP A 39 -19.16 6.71 -14.85
C ASP A 39 -18.71 6.15 -13.50
N LEU A 40 -18.21 6.99 -12.60
CA LEU A 40 -17.80 6.59 -11.26
C LEU A 40 -18.98 6.05 -10.44
N SER A 41 -20.16 6.64 -10.57
CA SER A 41 -21.38 6.16 -9.91
C SER A 41 -21.80 4.79 -10.45
N GLU A 42 -21.65 4.56 -11.76
CA GLU A 42 -21.95 3.27 -12.38
C GLU A 42 -20.96 2.18 -11.96
N LEU A 43 -19.66 2.51 -11.92
CA LEU A 43 -18.61 1.60 -11.47
C LEU A 43 -18.70 1.27 -9.97
N GLU A 44 -19.10 2.24 -9.15
CA GLU A 44 -19.39 2.04 -7.73
C GLU A 44 -20.57 1.10 -7.52
N ARG A 45 -21.67 1.30 -8.27
CA ARG A 45 -22.84 0.39 -8.21
C ARG A 45 -22.48 -1.04 -8.62
N LYS A 46 -21.50 -1.20 -9.51
CA LYS A 46 -20.96 -2.51 -9.92
C LYS A 46 -19.95 -3.09 -8.91
N GLY A 47 -19.64 -2.39 -7.82
CA GLY A 47 -18.66 -2.80 -6.82
C GLY A 47 -17.20 -2.75 -7.31
N ILE A 48 -16.94 -2.07 -8.43
CA ILE A 48 -15.61 -2.02 -9.08
C ILE A 48 -14.73 -0.93 -8.44
N LEU A 49 -15.32 0.05 -7.75
CA LEU A 49 -14.60 1.10 -7.03
C LEU A 49 -15.37 1.56 -5.79
N THR A 50 -14.68 2.24 -4.89
CA THR A 50 -15.25 2.89 -3.70
C THR A 50 -14.97 4.38 -3.73
N ARG A 51 -15.96 5.21 -3.38
CA ARG A 51 -15.81 6.68 -3.37
C ARG A 51 -15.61 7.24 -1.97
N SER A 52 -14.92 8.38 -1.92
CA SER A 52 -14.95 9.31 -0.79
C SER A 52 -15.39 10.70 -1.27
N HIS A 53 -15.66 11.62 -0.34
CA HIS A 53 -16.11 12.99 -0.64
C HIS A 53 -15.18 13.78 -1.61
N GLY A 54 -13.96 13.31 -1.85
CA GLY A 54 -12.99 13.94 -2.75
C GLY A 54 -12.35 13.05 -3.83
N GLY A 55 -12.64 11.75 -3.90
CA GLY A 55 -11.96 10.85 -4.85
C GLY A 55 -12.56 9.44 -4.97
N ALA A 56 -11.96 8.62 -5.81
CA ALA A 56 -12.31 7.21 -6.01
C ALA A 56 -11.08 6.31 -5.81
N LEU A 57 -11.28 5.07 -5.36
CA LEU A 57 -10.29 4.00 -5.20
C LEU A 57 -10.78 2.75 -5.94
N ALA A 58 -9.94 2.09 -6.73
CA ALA A 58 -10.31 0.82 -7.36
C ALA A 58 -10.59 -0.25 -6.28
N ALA A 59 -11.70 -0.98 -6.41
CA ALA A 59 -11.94 -2.18 -5.63
C ALA A 59 -11.06 -3.28 -6.21
N GLU A 60 -9.85 -3.38 -5.68
CA GLU A 60 -8.95 -4.48 -6.02
C GLU A 60 -9.54 -5.76 -5.40
N ASN A 61 -9.54 -6.85 -6.18
CA ASN A 61 -10.11 -8.17 -5.86
C ASN A 61 -10.16 -8.40 -4.34
N PRO A 62 -11.35 -8.43 -3.71
CA PRO A 62 -11.44 -8.94 -2.37
C PRO A 62 -10.85 -10.35 -2.42
N LEU A 63 -9.84 -10.64 -1.59
CA LEU A 63 -9.65 -12.02 -1.17
C LEU A 63 -11.04 -12.54 -0.81
N PRO A 64 -11.46 -13.73 -1.31
CA PRO A 64 -12.82 -14.20 -1.14
C PRO A 64 -13.18 -14.01 0.32
N ALA A 65 -14.16 -13.16 0.57
CA ALA A 65 -14.59 -12.83 1.91
C ALA A 65 -15.10 -14.13 2.51
N THR A 66 -14.22 -14.84 3.22
CA THR A 66 -14.68 -15.77 4.24
C THR A 66 -15.52 -14.90 5.15
N ARG A 67 -16.83 -15.13 5.10
CA ARG A 67 -17.80 -14.77 6.14
C ARG A 67 -17.35 -15.49 7.42
N ALA A 68 -16.22 -15.08 7.97
CA ALA A 68 -15.71 -15.57 9.22
C ALA A 68 -16.31 -14.65 10.28
N ALA A 69 -17.21 -15.27 11.04
CA ALA A 69 -17.94 -14.70 12.13
C ALA A 69 -17.05 -13.84 13.03
N ALA A 70 -17.68 -12.83 13.61
CA ALA A 70 -17.18 -12.12 14.77
C ALA A 70 -16.68 -13.11 15.83
N SER A 71 -15.36 -13.29 15.94
CA SER A 71 -14.71 -13.60 17.21
C SER A 71 -13.20 -13.40 17.12
N ALA A 72 -12.65 -12.86 18.21
CA ALA A 72 -11.25 -12.88 18.63
C ALA A 72 -10.29 -11.88 17.98
N LEU A 73 -10.39 -10.61 18.41
CA LEU A 73 -9.49 -9.98 19.40
C LEU A 73 -9.67 -8.44 19.31
N PRO A 74 -9.93 -7.74 20.43
CA PRO A 74 -10.05 -6.29 20.42
C PRO A 74 -8.64 -5.68 20.32
N VAL A 75 -8.18 -5.44 19.09
CA VAL A 75 -7.18 -4.40 18.87
C VAL A 75 -7.97 -3.15 18.54
N GLU A 76 -8.08 -2.27 19.53
CA GLU A 76 -8.71 -0.95 19.44
C GLU A 76 -7.91 -0.02 18.53
N ASP A 77 -7.77 -0.35 17.26
CA ASP A 77 -7.33 0.59 16.25
C ASP A 77 -8.56 1.31 15.71
N SER A 78 -8.86 2.43 16.35
CA SER A 78 -9.91 3.42 16.09
C SER A 78 -9.90 4.05 14.68
N GLN A 79 -9.31 3.37 13.68
CA GLN A 79 -9.11 3.88 12.32
C GLN A 79 -9.73 3.05 11.18
N GLY A 80 -10.47 1.98 11.48
CA GLY A 80 -11.17 1.19 10.47
C GLY A 80 -10.25 0.35 9.56
N SER A 81 -10.85 -0.42 8.65
CA SER A 81 -10.12 -1.33 7.73
C SER A 81 -9.06 -0.60 6.88
N PHE A 82 -8.08 -1.34 6.35
CA PHE A 82 -7.06 -0.78 5.44
C PHE A 82 -7.68 0.09 4.33
N GLN A 83 -8.80 -0.35 3.76
CA GLN A 83 -9.56 0.38 2.74
C GLN A 83 -10.06 1.73 3.25
N HIS A 84 -10.64 1.76 4.46
CA HIS A 84 -11.09 3.00 5.09
C HIS A 84 -9.93 3.97 5.29
N ARG A 85 -8.81 3.49 5.84
CA ARG A 85 -7.60 4.31 6.04
C ARG A 85 -7.03 4.84 4.73
N THR A 86 -7.12 4.09 3.63
CA THR A 86 -6.63 4.52 2.31
C THR A 86 -7.41 5.72 1.78
N LEU A 87 -8.71 5.78 2.05
CA LEU A 87 -9.57 6.89 1.66
C LEU A 87 -9.35 8.13 2.54
N LEU A 88 -9.02 7.94 3.83
CA LEU A 88 -8.74 9.03 4.76
C LEU A 88 -7.40 9.73 4.47
N HIS A 89 -7.44 11.05 4.35
CA HIS A 89 -6.27 11.92 4.15
C HIS A 89 -5.36 11.49 2.97
N SER A 90 -5.96 10.91 1.92
CA SER A 90 -5.23 10.35 0.77
C SER A 90 -4.28 11.36 0.11
N GLU A 91 -4.69 12.63 -0.03
CA GLU A 91 -3.84 13.68 -0.59
C GLU A 91 -2.59 13.95 0.26
N GLY A 92 -2.75 14.00 1.58
CA GLY A 92 -1.65 14.15 2.52
C GLY A 92 -0.65 13.00 2.36
N LYS A 93 -1.15 11.77 2.26
CA LYS A 93 -0.34 10.56 2.08
C LYS A 93 0.37 10.52 0.73
N MET A 94 -0.31 10.90 -0.36
CA MET A 94 0.31 11.01 -1.69
C MET A 94 1.44 12.03 -1.70
N ARG A 95 1.25 13.19 -1.05
CA ARG A 95 2.27 14.24 -0.96
C ARG A 95 3.48 13.79 -0.14
N VAL A 96 3.26 13.09 0.98
CA VAL A 96 4.34 12.51 1.78
C VAL A 96 5.08 11.44 0.98
N ALA A 97 4.36 10.54 0.31
CA ALA A 97 4.94 9.52 -0.56
C ALA A 97 5.82 10.13 -1.65
N ARG A 98 5.34 11.15 -2.36
CA ARG A 98 6.12 11.83 -3.41
C ARG A 98 7.42 12.43 -2.89
N LYS A 99 7.41 13.06 -1.71
CA LYS A 99 8.63 13.55 -1.06
C LYS A 99 9.54 12.39 -0.66
N ALA A 100 9.00 11.33 -0.09
CA ALA A 100 9.77 10.16 0.34
C ALA A 100 10.51 9.48 -0.83
N LEU A 101 9.89 9.42 -2.01
CA LEU A 101 10.49 8.82 -3.21
C LEU A 101 11.78 9.53 -3.67
N GLN A 102 11.93 10.83 -3.38
CA GLN A 102 13.13 11.59 -3.76
C GLN A 102 14.39 11.14 -3.02
N PHE A 103 14.25 10.38 -1.93
CA PHE A 103 15.36 9.88 -1.12
C PHE A 103 15.80 8.46 -1.49
N LEU A 104 15.09 7.82 -2.42
CA LEU A 104 15.43 6.48 -2.91
C LEU A 104 16.60 6.56 -3.89
N GLN A 105 17.54 5.64 -3.74
CA GLN A 105 18.66 5.48 -4.68
C GLN A 105 18.73 4.03 -5.17
N PRO A 106 19.13 3.78 -6.42
CA PRO A 106 19.33 2.43 -6.92
C PRO A 106 20.29 1.63 -6.03
N GLY A 107 20.02 0.34 -5.88
CA GLY A 107 20.77 -0.60 -5.03
C GLY A 107 20.39 -0.58 -3.55
N GLN A 108 19.53 0.33 -3.11
CA GLN A 108 19.10 0.39 -1.70
C GLN A 108 18.15 -0.74 -1.31
N THR A 109 18.20 -1.09 -0.02
CA THR A 109 17.22 -1.96 0.62
C THR A 109 16.31 -1.15 1.51
N ILE A 110 15.00 -1.24 1.27
CA ILE A 110 13.97 -0.51 2.01
C ILE A 110 12.98 -1.47 2.66
N VAL A 111 12.48 -1.07 3.84
CA VAL A 111 11.36 -1.73 4.52
C VAL A 111 10.14 -0.84 4.43
N LEU A 112 9.07 -1.39 3.89
CA LEU A 112 7.74 -0.80 3.86
C LEU A 112 6.84 -1.54 4.85
N ASP A 113 6.31 -0.81 5.82
CA ASP A 113 5.32 -1.35 6.75
C ASP A 113 3.98 -1.64 6.06
N GLY A 114 3.04 -2.27 6.78
CA GLY A 114 1.68 -2.54 6.28
C GLY A 114 0.74 -1.34 6.27
N SER A 115 1.25 -0.10 6.31
CA SER A 115 0.40 1.09 6.37
C SER A 115 -0.10 1.54 4.99
N SER A 116 -1.27 2.16 4.97
CA SER A 116 -1.82 2.78 3.75
C SER A 116 -0.89 3.85 3.14
N THR A 117 -0.08 4.54 3.95
CA THR A 117 0.90 5.52 3.46
C THR A 117 2.07 4.85 2.72
N SER A 118 2.59 3.74 3.25
CA SER A 118 3.62 2.94 2.57
C SER A 118 3.10 2.33 1.27
N TRP A 119 1.81 1.98 1.22
CA TRP A 119 1.17 1.56 -0.01
C TRP A 119 1.09 2.68 -1.06
N PHE A 120 0.77 3.92 -0.68
CA PHE A 120 0.85 5.07 -1.61
C PHE A 120 2.26 5.31 -2.13
N LEU A 121 3.29 5.04 -1.31
CA LEU A 121 4.69 5.09 -1.72
C LEU A 121 5.00 3.99 -2.74
N ALA A 122 4.63 2.74 -2.45
CA ALA A 122 4.81 1.60 -3.35
C ALA A 122 4.21 1.86 -4.74
N ARG A 123 3.00 2.41 -4.80
CA ARG A 123 2.33 2.70 -6.08
C ARG A 123 3.03 3.73 -6.94
N GLN A 124 3.52 4.79 -6.32
CA GLN A 124 4.18 5.90 -7.02
C GLN A 124 5.68 5.64 -7.26
N MET A 125 6.24 4.58 -6.69
CA MET A 125 7.66 4.28 -6.83
C MET A 125 8.01 4.05 -8.31
N PRO A 126 9.14 4.59 -8.83
CA PRO A 126 9.55 4.36 -10.21
C PRO A 126 10.09 2.94 -10.40
N GLU A 127 10.24 2.51 -11.66
CA GLU A 127 10.97 1.28 -12.01
C GLU A 127 12.46 1.54 -11.78
N MET A 128 13.03 0.96 -10.72
CA MET A 128 14.43 1.16 -10.33
C MET A 128 14.94 -0.05 -9.55
N ALA A 129 16.24 -0.32 -9.65
CA ALA A 129 16.85 -1.44 -8.93
C ALA A 129 16.82 -1.19 -7.41
N LEU A 130 15.92 -1.87 -6.68
CA LEU A 130 15.80 -1.77 -5.22
C LEU A 130 15.44 -3.13 -4.63
N THR A 131 15.81 -3.36 -3.37
CA THR A 131 15.24 -4.44 -2.57
C THR A 131 14.13 -3.87 -1.69
N VAL A 132 12.92 -4.41 -1.79
CA VAL A 132 11.76 -3.98 -0.98
C VAL A 132 11.34 -5.12 -0.07
N ILE A 133 11.34 -4.87 1.23
CA ILE A 133 10.92 -5.81 2.26
C ILE A 133 9.61 -5.33 2.85
N THR A 134 8.59 -6.17 2.89
CA THR A 134 7.28 -5.78 3.45
C THR A 134 6.50 -6.99 3.99
N PRO A 135 5.74 -6.82 5.09
CA PRO A 135 4.77 -7.81 5.53
C PRO A 135 3.40 -7.66 4.84
N SER A 136 3.19 -6.62 4.01
CA SER A 136 1.89 -6.35 3.41
C SER A 136 1.70 -7.10 2.10
N ILE A 137 0.69 -7.97 2.05
CA ILE A 137 0.28 -8.64 0.81
C ILE A 137 -0.09 -7.60 -0.25
N ARG A 138 -0.73 -6.51 0.16
CA ARG A 138 -1.15 -5.45 -0.75
C ARG A 138 0.03 -4.74 -1.41
N ILE A 139 1.07 -4.45 -0.66
CA ILE A 139 2.31 -3.88 -1.22
C ILE A 139 3.01 -4.90 -2.11
N LEU A 140 3.02 -6.19 -1.73
CA LEU A 140 3.57 -7.25 -2.58
C LEU A 140 2.85 -7.30 -3.93
N GLN A 141 1.51 -7.35 -3.94
CA GLN A 141 0.70 -7.35 -5.16
C GLN A 141 0.90 -6.07 -6.00
N THR A 142 1.09 -4.93 -5.34
CA THR A 142 1.36 -3.66 -6.02
C THR A 142 2.68 -3.67 -6.79
N LEU A 143 3.71 -4.34 -6.24
CA LEU A 143 5.08 -4.30 -6.76
C LEU A 143 5.47 -5.56 -7.54
N MET A 144 4.67 -6.64 -7.51
CA MET A 144 5.03 -7.94 -8.08
C MET A 144 5.31 -7.92 -9.60
N SER A 145 4.75 -6.97 -10.34
CA SER A 145 4.96 -6.85 -11.78
C SER A 145 6.26 -6.13 -12.16
N ARG A 146 6.96 -5.51 -11.19
CA ARG A 146 8.14 -4.68 -11.40
C ARG A 146 9.40 -5.52 -11.38
N ARG A 147 10.01 -5.72 -12.55
CA ARG A 147 11.12 -6.67 -12.74
C ARG A 147 12.45 -6.15 -12.20
N SER A 148 12.59 -4.83 -12.08
CA SER A 148 13.80 -4.21 -11.50
C SER A 148 13.86 -4.33 -9.98
N LEU A 149 12.74 -4.68 -9.32
CA LEU A 149 12.68 -4.81 -7.86
C LEU A 149 12.98 -6.24 -7.42
N HIS A 150 13.79 -6.37 -6.37
CA HIS A 150 13.87 -7.58 -5.59
C HIS A 150 12.87 -7.47 -4.42
N LEU A 151 11.78 -8.23 -4.50
CA LEU A 151 10.67 -8.15 -3.56
C LEU A 151 10.76 -9.27 -2.51
N VAL A 152 10.78 -8.91 -1.22
CA VAL A 152 10.85 -9.83 -0.09
C VAL A 152 9.60 -9.70 0.78
N GLY A 153 8.76 -10.73 0.76
CA GLY A 153 7.61 -10.86 1.66
C GLY A 153 8.04 -11.38 3.04
N LEU A 154 7.63 -10.67 4.09
CA LEU A 154 7.73 -11.15 5.47
C LEU A 154 6.46 -11.92 5.82
N GLY A 155 6.62 -13.14 6.32
CA GLY A 155 5.52 -13.98 6.82
C GLY A 155 5.25 -13.76 8.32
N GLY A 156 4.25 -14.47 8.83
CA GLY A 156 3.79 -14.40 10.21
C GLY A 156 2.30 -14.73 10.30
N ASP A 157 1.63 -14.23 11.34
CA ASP A 157 0.18 -14.34 11.48
C ASP A 157 -0.50 -13.34 10.54
N PHE A 158 -1.38 -13.84 9.67
CA PHE A 158 -2.07 -13.01 8.70
C PHE A 158 -3.30 -12.34 9.31
N SER A 159 -3.40 -11.01 9.17
CA SER A 159 -4.61 -10.27 9.50
C SER A 159 -5.39 -9.94 8.22
N PRO A 160 -6.61 -10.48 8.05
CA PRO A 160 -7.46 -10.14 6.91
C PRO A 160 -7.88 -8.67 6.87
N THR A 161 -8.08 -8.03 8.02
CA THR A 161 -8.52 -6.62 8.12
C THR A 161 -7.43 -5.64 7.68
N GLU A 162 -6.17 -6.01 7.92
CA GLU A 162 -4.99 -5.20 7.61
C GLU A 162 -4.27 -5.64 6.33
N GLU A 163 -4.66 -6.78 5.76
CA GLU A 163 -4.02 -7.41 4.59
C GLU A 163 -2.49 -7.52 4.74
N SER A 164 -2.04 -7.81 5.97
CA SER A 164 -0.63 -7.81 6.35
C SER A 164 -0.33 -8.91 7.36
N PHE A 165 0.92 -9.38 7.34
CA PHE A 165 1.45 -10.30 8.34
C PHE A 165 1.95 -9.56 9.58
N PHE A 166 1.76 -10.18 10.75
CA PHE A 166 2.21 -9.70 12.06
C PHE A 166 2.99 -10.79 12.79
N GLY A 167 3.60 -10.43 13.92
CA GLY A 167 4.41 -11.35 14.72
C GLY A 167 5.90 -11.26 14.41
N LYS A 168 6.69 -12.15 15.01
CA LYS A 168 8.14 -12.17 14.81
C LYS A 168 8.45 -12.75 13.42
N PRO A 169 9.06 -11.99 12.50
CA PRO A 169 9.54 -12.57 11.26
C PRO A 169 10.63 -13.61 11.60
N PRO A 170 10.84 -14.63 10.75
CA PRO A 170 11.96 -15.55 10.90
C PRO A 170 13.27 -14.76 10.97
N HIS A 171 13.90 -14.79 12.15
CA HIS A 171 15.04 -13.94 12.53
C HIS A 171 16.22 -14.00 11.54
N GLU A 172 16.36 -15.12 10.82
CA GLU A 172 17.47 -15.39 9.90
C GLU A 172 17.47 -14.49 8.65
N ARG A 173 16.29 -14.07 8.17
CA ARG A 173 16.19 -13.36 6.88
C ARG A 173 16.62 -11.89 6.94
N CYS A 174 16.52 -11.24 8.09
CA CYS A 174 16.84 -9.81 8.23
C CYS A 174 18.29 -9.56 8.69
N ALA A 175 18.98 -10.58 9.19
CA ALA A 175 20.29 -10.43 9.85
C ALA A 175 21.45 -10.12 8.87
N ASN A 176 21.36 -10.59 7.62
CA ASN A 176 22.43 -10.48 6.62
C ASN A 176 22.16 -9.43 5.53
N MET A 177 21.22 -8.52 5.73
CA MET A 177 20.87 -7.50 4.73
C MET A 177 21.67 -6.20 4.93
N PRO A 178 22.08 -5.52 3.84
CA PRO A 178 22.77 -4.23 3.91
C PRO A 178 21.87 -3.17 4.55
N LEU A 179 22.44 -1.98 4.86
CA LEU A 179 21.76 -0.86 5.52
C LEU A 179 20.30 -0.72 5.07
N ILE A 180 19.39 -0.99 6.01
CA ILE A 180 17.95 -0.99 5.75
C ILE A 180 17.41 0.38 6.09
N ARG A 181 16.67 1.01 5.17
CA ARG A 181 15.87 2.20 5.53
C ARG A 181 14.42 1.78 5.76
N SER A 182 13.85 2.10 6.92
CA SER A 182 12.40 2.00 7.11
C SER A 182 11.73 3.31 6.82
N PHE A 183 10.58 3.22 6.19
CA PHE A 183 9.67 4.34 6.05
C PHE A 183 8.55 4.23 7.09
N SER A 184 8.38 5.28 7.90
CA SER A 184 7.25 5.39 8.82
C SER A 184 6.48 6.69 8.54
N PRO A 185 5.14 6.68 8.52
CA PRO A 185 4.36 7.88 8.21
C PRO A 185 4.64 9.07 9.14
N ALA A 186 4.88 8.79 10.44
CA ALA A 186 5.11 9.82 11.45
C ALA A 186 6.57 10.29 11.53
N ARG A 187 7.52 9.48 11.06
CA ARG A 187 8.96 9.73 11.25
C ARG A 187 9.76 9.86 9.94
N GLY A 188 9.14 9.62 8.79
CA GLY A 188 9.81 9.59 7.50
C GLY A 188 10.77 8.41 7.35
N TRP A 189 11.81 8.59 6.55
CA TRP A 189 12.88 7.60 6.41
C TRP A 189 13.77 7.59 7.65
N SER A 190 13.92 6.41 8.25
CA SER A 190 14.86 6.16 9.33
C SER A 190 15.83 5.07 8.89
N ALA A 191 17.12 5.24 9.21
CA ALA A 191 18.06 4.15 9.10
C ALA A 191 17.73 3.12 10.18
N ILE A 192 17.50 1.87 9.79
CA ILE A 192 17.52 0.72 10.68
C ILE A 192 18.95 0.17 10.62
N ALA A 193 19.68 0.28 11.72
CA ALA A 193 20.82 -0.59 11.94
C ALA A 193 20.28 -2.03 11.97
N ALA A 194 20.62 -2.82 10.95
CA ALA A 194 20.12 -4.17 10.75
C ALA A 194 20.13 -4.95 12.08
N CYS A 195 18.94 -5.18 12.64
CA CYS A 195 18.65 -6.05 13.79
C CYS A 195 19.81 -6.31 14.80
N MET A 196 20.57 -5.29 15.23
CA MET A 196 21.63 -5.44 16.24
C MET A 196 21.13 -4.92 17.59
N ARG A 197 20.20 -5.67 18.20
CA ARG A 197 20.17 -5.83 19.65
C ARG A 197 19.95 -7.30 19.97
N VAL A 198 21.04 -8.05 19.88
CA VAL A 198 21.28 -9.20 20.73
C VAL A 198 21.07 -8.71 22.17
N ARG A 199 19.95 -9.06 22.81
CA ARG A 199 19.96 -9.15 24.27
C ARG A 199 21.00 -10.23 24.56
N LYS A 200 22.11 -9.87 25.22
CA LYS A 200 23.08 -10.83 25.72
C LYS A 200 22.31 -11.96 26.43
N PRO A 201 22.66 -13.24 26.22
CA PRO A 201 22.13 -14.29 27.06
C PRO A 201 22.51 -13.96 28.51
N THR A 202 21.52 -13.87 29.38
CA THR A 202 21.72 -13.85 30.83
C THR A 202 22.52 -15.11 31.21
N PRO A 203 23.58 -15.00 32.04
CA PRO A 203 24.31 -16.18 32.47
C PRO A 203 23.38 -17.08 33.31
N PRO A 204 23.52 -18.42 33.21
CA PRO A 204 22.80 -19.32 34.10
C PRO A 204 23.25 -19.11 35.55
N CYS A 205 22.28 -19.20 36.48
CA CYS A 205 22.48 -19.15 37.92
C CYS A 205 23.43 -20.25 38.41
#